data_AF-A0A1T4Y933-F1
#
_entry.id   AF-A0A1T4Y933-F1
#
_cell.length_a   1.000
_cell.length_b   1.000
_cell.length_c   1.000
_cell.angle_alpha   90.00
_cell.angle_beta   90.00
_cell.angle_gamma   90.00
#
_symmetry.space_group_name_H-M   'P 1'
#
loop_
_entity.id
_entity.type
_entity.pdbx_description
1 polymer ?
#
loop_
_entity_poly.entity_id
_entity_poly.type
_entity_poly.pdbx_seq_one_letter_code
_entity_poly.pdbx_strand_id
1 'polypeptide(L)'
;MKLWNPIFLFSLFCIVLLSACTNSNEVNTNSSSDIPEPTTQIESTDLRTSAPLEMTMALPSTGIFSTEISGNQDGAYYILPNTNDYSAQLLYYDYTTLQLIYLSDQVVVTNNDENPGWIEDIFGGAVPLAVNEKLYIIKYGKSPIPNINYDGSPTFLLQMEPNAANRTKLSVPQGSLLPYSSGIAADGSNLYLLLLDYDSQKMQITNTTLCYTDFNKNKMNRLCSLGNQKDWSIIGTYSEGLILQCSWLPSEHSSQNSDDQLSNLHYELQLYSLHDNCLIDTNFTWKQGELSLVINQDTIYYVKKGDLRLYAHSLQTGKDLVVSDNLYGSDSSDSSGSVMLVGEIHDNNIVFSNLNEQHFCYNLATKKTMPLLLSYEYDGGTIPVSIMAENEQYFLVNTGIVTLPRSATGTDGSIYNIDYPITDYKLIKKEDYWNSVPNYLSFDITQLQSNNQF
;
A
#
# COMPACT_ATOMS: atom_id res chain seq x y z
N MET A 1 18.65 24.75 9.89
CA MET A 1 17.22 24.44 9.69
C MET A 1 16.90 23.22 10.53
N LYS A 2 15.82 23.28 11.32
CA LYS A 2 15.50 22.26 12.33
C LYS A 2 15.17 20.93 11.66
N LEU A 3 15.81 19.86 12.16
CA LEU A 3 15.62 18.47 11.78
C LEU A 3 14.13 18.11 11.84
N TRP A 4 13.63 17.51 10.77
CA TRP A 4 12.33 16.84 10.73
C TRP A 4 12.52 15.43 11.29
N ASN A 5 11.94 15.19 12.46
CA ASN A 5 11.93 13.88 13.13
C ASN A 5 10.99 12.90 12.41
N PRO A 6 11.35 11.61 12.34
CA PRO A 6 10.52 10.52 11.78
C PRO A 6 9.33 10.12 12.68
N ILE A 7 9.11 10.80 13.80
CA ILE A 7 7.97 10.61 14.72
C ILE A 7 6.62 10.98 14.04
N PHE A 8 6.65 11.63 12.87
CA PHE A 8 5.45 11.98 12.12
C PHE A 8 4.69 10.78 11.54
N LEU A 9 5.34 9.62 11.34
CA LEU A 9 4.69 8.46 10.71
C LEU A 9 3.61 7.81 11.60
N PHE A 10 3.77 7.89 12.94
CA PHE A 10 2.84 7.27 13.88
C PHE A 10 1.73 8.23 14.36
N SER A 11 2.00 9.54 14.37
CA SER A 11 1.02 10.55 14.82
C SER A 11 0.07 11.03 13.70
N LEU A 12 0.41 10.82 12.42
CA LEU A 12 -0.41 11.26 11.29
C LEU A 12 -1.61 10.33 11.01
N PHE A 13 -1.62 9.12 11.60
CA PHE A 13 -2.73 8.16 11.49
C PHE A 13 -4.06 8.71 12.03
N CYS A 14 -4.04 9.74 12.88
CA CYS A 14 -5.25 10.27 13.54
C CYS A 14 -5.89 11.50 12.89
N ILE A 15 -5.27 12.16 11.89
CA ILE A 15 -5.67 13.54 11.53
C ILE A 15 -6.42 13.70 10.19
N VAL A 16 -6.60 12.65 9.36
CA VAL A 16 -7.22 12.83 8.02
C VAL A 16 -8.72 12.50 7.94
N LEU A 17 -9.38 12.09 9.03
CA LEU A 17 -10.83 11.76 9.04
C LEU A 17 -11.76 12.98 9.24
N LEU A 18 -11.60 14.03 8.43
CA LEU A 18 -12.47 15.21 8.53
C LEU A 18 -13.15 15.54 7.20
N SER A 19 -14.41 15.11 7.07
CA SER A 19 -15.51 15.85 6.44
C SER A 19 -16.85 15.17 6.74
N ALA A 20 -17.47 15.51 7.88
CA ALA A 20 -18.88 15.22 8.14
C ALA A 20 -19.67 16.53 8.22
N CYS A 21 -20.81 16.62 7.52
CA CYS A 21 -22.01 17.36 7.93
C CYS A 21 -23.24 17.02 7.04
N THR A 22 -24.10 16.15 7.59
CA THR A 22 -25.57 16.25 7.74
C THR A 22 -26.46 16.84 6.62
N ASN A 23 -27.45 16.06 6.15
CA ASN A 23 -28.87 16.33 6.46
C ASN A 23 -29.80 15.15 6.14
N SER A 24 -30.74 14.94 7.05
CA SER A 24 -31.79 13.93 7.10
C SER A 24 -33.02 14.30 6.27
N ASN A 25 -33.77 13.28 5.83
CA ASN A 25 -35.23 13.27 5.88
C ASN A 25 -35.75 11.83 5.83
N GLU A 26 -36.46 11.45 6.89
CA GLU A 26 -37.18 10.20 7.05
C GLU A 26 -38.41 10.14 6.13
N VAL A 27 -38.70 8.96 5.57
CA VAL A 27 -40.07 8.52 5.32
C VAL A 27 -40.18 7.03 5.65
N ASN A 28 -40.98 6.73 6.68
CA ASN A 28 -41.46 5.40 7.05
C ASN A 28 -42.28 4.75 5.92
N THR A 29 -42.19 3.43 5.76
CA THR A 29 -43.38 2.55 5.68
C THR A 29 -43.01 1.10 5.97
N ASN A 30 -43.77 0.49 6.88
CA ASN A 30 -43.75 -0.93 7.23
C ASN A 30 -44.40 -1.79 6.14
N SER A 31 -43.93 -3.02 5.95
CA SER A 31 -44.81 -4.22 5.95
C SER A 31 -44.01 -5.53 5.84
N SER A 32 -44.38 -6.48 6.70
CA SER A 32 -43.94 -7.88 6.71
C SER A 32 -44.62 -8.70 5.61
N SER A 33 -43.96 -9.74 5.09
CA SER A 33 -44.31 -11.15 5.35
C SER A 33 -43.64 -12.12 4.38
N ASP A 34 -43.15 -13.21 4.98
CA ASP A 34 -43.14 -14.61 4.55
C ASP A 34 -42.41 -15.10 3.29
N ILE A 35 -41.42 -15.94 3.60
CA ILE A 35 -40.66 -16.87 2.75
C ILE A 35 -41.56 -18.04 2.30
N PRO A 36 -41.36 -18.56 1.09
CA PRO A 36 -41.15 -20.00 0.95
C PRO A 36 -40.02 -20.37 -0.04
N GLU A 37 -39.15 -21.28 0.38
CA GLU A 37 -38.30 -22.15 -0.46
C GLU A 37 -39.00 -23.52 -0.64
N PRO A 38 -38.49 -24.50 -1.43
CA PRO A 38 -37.59 -24.45 -2.60
C PRO A 38 -38.08 -25.40 -3.73
N THR A 39 -37.55 -25.34 -4.97
CA THR A 39 -37.33 -26.57 -5.79
C THR A 39 -36.27 -26.39 -6.89
N THR A 40 -35.43 -27.40 -6.98
CA THR A 40 -34.27 -27.69 -7.82
C THR A 40 -34.58 -27.88 -9.31
N GLN A 41 -33.80 -27.28 -10.22
CA GLN A 41 -33.36 -27.88 -11.50
C GLN A 41 -32.05 -27.21 -11.96
N ILE A 42 -30.97 -28.00 -12.07
CA ILE A 42 -29.67 -27.60 -12.63
C ILE A 42 -29.72 -27.98 -14.11
N GLU A 43 -29.85 -27.00 -15.00
CA GLU A 43 -29.48 -27.15 -16.40
C GLU A 43 -28.04 -26.63 -16.58
N SER A 44 -27.16 -27.56 -16.94
CA SER A 44 -25.77 -27.31 -17.29
C SER A 44 -25.69 -26.59 -18.64
N THR A 45 -25.34 -25.31 -18.62
CA THR A 45 -24.91 -24.56 -19.80
C THR A 45 -23.42 -24.27 -19.71
N ASP A 46 -22.71 -24.67 -20.77
CA ASP A 46 -21.27 -24.58 -20.99
C ASP A 46 -20.63 -23.27 -20.48
N LEU A 47 -19.85 -23.38 -19.41
CA LEU A 47 -18.90 -22.35 -19.01
C LEU A 47 -17.70 -22.36 -19.97
N ARG A 48 -17.69 -21.39 -20.88
CA ARG A 48 -16.43 -20.95 -21.52
C ARG A 48 -15.50 -20.49 -20.39
N THR A 49 -14.53 -21.33 -20.05
CA THR A 49 -13.46 -20.99 -19.11
C THR A 49 -12.56 -19.98 -19.80
N SER A 50 -12.83 -18.68 -19.57
CA SER A 50 -11.81 -17.65 -19.74
C SER A 50 -10.65 -18.02 -18.82
N ALA A 51 -9.41 -17.82 -19.25
CA ALA A 51 -8.27 -17.93 -18.35
C ALA A 51 -8.52 -17.05 -17.11
N PRO A 52 -8.17 -17.52 -15.90
CA PRO A 52 -8.37 -16.74 -14.68
C PRO A 52 -7.64 -15.40 -14.78
N LEU A 53 -8.27 -14.34 -14.27
CA LEU A 53 -7.69 -13.00 -14.25
C LEU A 53 -6.59 -12.98 -13.18
N GLU A 54 -5.34 -12.79 -13.58
CA GLU A 54 -4.21 -12.70 -12.64
C GLU A 54 -4.13 -11.30 -12.02
N MET A 55 -4.91 -11.11 -10.96
CA MET A 55 -4.94 -9.87 -10.19
C MET A 55 -3.82 -9.85 -9.13
N THR A 56 -3.08 -8.75 -9.05
CA THR A 56 -2.06 -8.53 -8.03
C THR A 56 -2.18 -7.14 -7.41
N MET A 57 -1.71 -6.98 -6.18
CA MET A 57 -1.55 -5.66 -5.57
C MET A 57 -0.28 -5.01 -6.13
N ALA A 58 -0.43 -3.82 -6.72
CA ALA A 58 0.68 -2.99 -7.18
C ALA A 58 1.16 -2.02 -6.08
N LEU A 59 0.22 -1.51 -5.27
CA LEU A 59 0.46 -0.70 -4.07
C LEU A 59 -0.28 -1.38 -2.90
N PRO A 60 0.38 -1.63 -1.75
CA PRO A 60 -0.22 -2.32 -0.62
C PRO A 60 -1.41 -1.55 -0.02
N SER A 61 -2.22 -2.24 0.78
CA SER A 61 -3.44 -1.68 1.42
C SER A 61 -3.19 -0.45 2.31
N THR A 62 -1.96 -0.29 2.78
CA THR A 62 -1.48 0.84 3.58
C THR A 62 -1.23 2.11 2.75
N GLY A 63 -1.29 2.00 1.41
CA GLY A 63 -1.21 3.12 0.48
C GLY A 63 0.19 3.71 0.32
N ILE A 64 0.27 5.01 0.04
CA ILE A 64 1.56 5.69 -0.25
C ILE A 64 2.46 5.83 0.98
N PHE A 65 1.89 5.94 2.18
CA PHE A 65 2.68 6.25 3.39
C PHE A 65 3.66 5.15 3.80
N SER A 66 3.44 3.93 3.36
CA SER A 66 4.29 2.76 3.60
C SER A 66 5.15 2.38 2.40
N THR A 67 5.00 3.06 1.26
CA THR A 67 5.64 2.66 0.00
C THR A 67 6.70 3.67 -0.39
N GLU A 68 7.94 3.42 0.00
CA GLU A 68 9.11 4.21 -0.44
C GLU A 68 9.76 3.62 -1.70
N ILE A 69 9.65 2.30 -1.86
CA ILE A 69 10.32 1.49 -2.88
C ILE A 69 9.35 0.43 -3.42
N SER A 70 9.53 0.03 -4.67
CA SER A 70 8.76 -1.08 -5.27
C SER A 70 9.67 -1.89 -6.19
N GLY A 71 9.57 -3.21 -6.16
CA GLY A 71 10.45 -4.10 -6.92
C GLY A 71 9.75 -5.27 -7.56
N ASN A 72 10.48 -5.94 -8.44
CA ASN A 72 10.07 -7.12 -9.19
C ASN A 72 11.20 -8.18 -9.14
N GLN A 73 11.19 -9.12 -10.08
CA GLN A 73 12.19 -10.21 -10.12
C GLN A 73 13.64 -9.73 -10.31
N ASP A 74 13.82 -8.63 -11.04
CA ASP A 74 15.14 -8.17 -11.50
C ASP A 74 15.75 -7.10 -10.58
N GLY A 75 14.91 -6.32 -9.90
CA GLY A 75 15.36 -5.22 -9.07
C GLY A 75 14.25 -4.40 -8.43
N ALA A 76 14.63 -3.27 -7.86
CA ALA A 76 13.69 -2.34 -7.22
C ALA A 76 13.96 -0.87 -7.55
N TYR A 77 12.90 -0.07 -7.50
CA TYR A 77 12.86 1.31 -7.94
C TYR A 77 12.61 2.25 -6.78
N TYR A 78 13.42 3.30 -6.70
CA TYR A 78 13.33 4.32 -5.67
C TYR A 78 13.25 5.70 -6.31
N ILE A 79 12.38 6.58 -5.82
CA ILE A 79 12.30 7.96 -6.26
C ILE A 79 13.19 8.80 -5.35
N LEU A 80 14.32 9.28 -5.86
CA LEU A 80 15.22 10.19 -5.16
C LEU A 80 14.80 11.64 -5.44
N PRO A 81 14.23 12.38 -4.46
CA PRO A 81 13.86 13.78 -4.63
C PRO A 81 15.06 14.63 -4.98
N ASN A 82 14.92 15.65 -5.82
CA ASN A 82 15.95 16.66 -5.98
C ASN A 82 15.91 17.69 -4.83
N THR A 83 17.08 18.25 -4.52
CA THR A 83 17.26 19.13 -3.35
C THR A 83 16.97 20.59 -3.66
N ASN A 84 17.10 20.97 -4.94
CA ASN A 84 16.98 22.35 -5.40
C ASN A 84 15.61 22.65 -6.04
N ASP A 85 14.89 21.61 -6.48
CA ASP A 85 13.58 21.73 -7.11
C ASP A 85 12.67 20.55 -6.66
N TYR A 86 11.39 20.63 -6.98
CA TYR A 86 10.43 19.56 -6.67
C TYR A 86 10.52 18.38 -7.64
N SER A 87 11.55 18.32 -8.50
CA SER A 87 11.74 17.21 -9.41
C SER A 87 12.38 16.02 -8.69
N ALA A 88 12.55 14.89 -9.37
CA ALA A 88 13.20 13.70 -8.81
C ALA A 88 13.95 12.90 -9.87
N GLN A 89 14.79 11.99 -9.40
CA GLN A 89 15.46 10.99 -10.23
C GLN A 89 15.07 9.59 -9.78
N LEU A 90 14.88 8.69 -10.73
CA LEU A 90 14.70 7.28 -10.45
C LEU A 90 16.05 6.60 -10.22
N LEU A 91 16.15 5.88 -9.11
CA LEU A 91 17.22 4.94 -8.83
C LEU A 91 16.73 3.51 -9.03
N TYR A 92 17.65 2.63 -9.39
CA TYR A 92 17.40 1.21 -9.56
C TYR A 92 18.42 0.38 -8.76
N TYR A 93 17.89 -0.49 -7.91
CA TYR A 93 18.61 -1.53 -7.18
C TYR A 93 18.64 -2.79 -8.04
N ASP A 94 19.77 -3.04 -8.72
CA ASP A 94 19.95 -4.22 -9.57
C ASP A 94 20.33 -5.43 -8.71
N TYR A 95 19.44 -6.42 -8.63
CA TYR A 95 19.66 -7.60 -7.78
C TYR A 95 20.76 -8.51 -8.30
N THR A 96 21.04 -8.50 -9.61
CA THR A 96 22.05 -9.36 -10.23
C THR A 96 23.44 -8.80 -10.02
N THR A 97 23.63 -7.50 -10.27
CA THR A 97 24.95 -6.87 -10.16
C THR A 97 25.25 -6.33 -8.77
N LEU A 98 24.24 -6.27 -7.89
CA LEU A 98 24.30 -5.62 -6.58
C LEU A 98 24.76 -4.16 -6.70
N GLN A 99 24.25 -3.44 -7.69
CA GLN A 99 24.54 -2.02 -7.89
C GLN A 99 23.29 -1.17 -7.64
N LEU A 100 23.49 0.01 -7.05
CA LEU A 100 22.50 1.07 -7.03
C LEU A 100 22.87 2.12 -8.07
N ILE A 101 22.04 2.27 -9.10
CA ILE A 101 22.31 3.12 -10.26
C ILE A 101 21.21 4.15 -10.48
N TYR A 102 21.54 5.25 -11.16
CA TYR A 102 20.52 6.11 -11.76
C TYR A 102 19.90 5.39 -12.96
N LEU A 103 18.58 5.44 -13.07
CA LEU A 103 17.86 4.86 -14.20
C LEU A 103 17.92 5.83 -15.40
N SER A 104 19.08 5.89 -16.05
CA SER A 104 19.36 6.79 -17.16
C SER A 104 20.17 6.09 -18.24
N ASP A 105 19.94 6.45 -19.50
CA ASP A 105 20.77 6.05 -20.64
C ASP A 105 21.92 7.05 -20.90
N GLN A 106 21.99 8.13 -20.11
CA GLN A 106 22.97 9.19 -20.26
C GLN A 106 24.21 8.94 -19.40
N VAL A 107 25.39 9.23 -19.96
CA VAL A 107 26.67 9.19 -19.22
C VAL A 107 26.69 10.22 -18.10
N VAL A 108 26.04 11.37 -18.33
CA VAL A 108 25.93 12.48 -17.40
C VAL A 108 24.46 12.69 -17.13
N VAL A 109 24.01 12.38 -15.92
CA VAL A 109 22.59 12.42 -15.54
C VAL A 109 22.11 13.88 -15.51
N THR A 110 21.13 14.22 -16.35
CA THR A 110 20.51 15.55 -16.39
C THR A 110 19.14 15.57 -15.71
N ASN A 111 18.70 16.76 -15.28
CA ASN A 111 17.35 17.00 -14.76
C ASN A 111 16.45 17.57 -15.87
N ASN A 112 16.18 16.78 -16.93
CA ASN A 112 15.34 17.20 -18.05
C ASN A 112 14.63 16.00 -18.71
N ASP A 113 13.68 16.28 -19.62
CA ASP A 113 12.88 15.27 -20.31
C ASP A 113 13.69 14.31 -21.21
N GLU A 114 14.95 14.63 -21.53
CA GLU A 114 15.82 13.73 -22.28
C GLU A 114 16.33 12.58 -21.40
N ASN A 115 16.31 12.74 -20.07
CA ASN A 115 16.67 11.68 -19.14
C ASN A 115 15.41 10.88 -18.76
N PRO A 116 15.31 9.60 -19.16
CA PRO A 116 14.15 8.78 -18.88
C PRO A 116 13.92 8.55 -17.37
N GLY A 117 14.95 8.71 -16.53
CA GLY A 117 14.84 8.61 -15.07
C GLY A 117 14.32 9.86 -14.38
N TRP A 118 14.25 11.01 -15.06
CA TRP A 118 13.87 12.27 -14.44
C TRP A 118 12.35 12.44 -14.34
N ILE A 119 11.87 12.96 -13.22
CA ILE A 119 10.45 13.25 -12.96
C ILE A 119 10.31 14.73 -12.65
N GLU A 120 9.52 15.45 -13.45
CA GLU A 120 9.42 16.93 -13.40
C GLU A 120 8.99 17.50 -12.04
N ASP A 121 8.05 16.84 -11.36
CA ASP A 121 7.43 17.35 -10.13
C ASP A 121 6.82 16.21 -9.31
N ILE A 122 7.35 16.00 -8.10
CA ILE A 122 6.90 15.05 -7.10
C ILE A 122 6.30 15.73 -5.86
N PHE A 123 6.04 17.04 -5.91
CA PHE A 123 5.41 17.76 -4.82
C PHE A 123 4.01 17.20 -4.54
N GLY A 124 3.73 16.89 -3.28
CA GLY A 124 2.51 16.18 -2.86
C GLY A 124 2.71 14.67 -2.68
N GLY A 125 3.88 14.15 -3.07
CA GLY A 125 4.26 12.75 -2.94
C GLY A 125 4.22 12.02 -4.29
N ALA A 126 5.14 11.07 -4.48
CA ALA A 126 5.13 10.15 -5.61
C ALA A 126 5.65 8.78 -5.16
N VAL A 127 5.12 7.71 -5.77
CA VAL A 127 5.56 6.34 -5.51
C VAL A 127 5.86 5.59 -6.81
N PRO A 128 6.92 4.77 -6.85
CA PRO A 128 7.13 3.82 -7.92
C PRO A 128 6.31 2.55 -7.69
N LEU A 129 5.76 1.96 -8.75
CA LEU A 129 5.12 0.65 -8.73
C LEU A 129 5.71 -0.22 -9.84
N ALA A 130 6.41 -1.29 -9.49
CA ALA A 130 6.90 -2.28 -10.43
C ALA A 130 5.96 -3.49 -10.43
N VAL A 131 5.16 -3.63 -11.47
CA VAL A 131 4.11 -4.66 -11.52
C VAL A 131 3.84 -5.08 -12.96
N ASN A 132 3.63 -6.38 -13.18
CA ASN A 132 3.37 -6.97 -14.50
C ASN A 132 4.31 -6.46 -15.61
N GLU A 133 5.62 -6.56 -15.38
CA GLU A 133 6.69 -6.19 -16.34
C GLU A 133 6.70 -4.70 -16.75
N LYS A 134 5.99 -3.83 -16.01
CA LYS A 134 5.97 -2.39 -16.23
C LYS A 134 6.37 -1.63 -14.98
N LEU A 135 6.86 -0.42 -15.20
CA LEU A 135 7.09 0.57 -14.16
C LEU A 135 6.02 1.65 -14.26
N TYR A 136 5.43 1.97 -13.12
CA TYR A 136 4.52 3.09 -12.98
C TYR A 136 5.04 4.09 -11.96
N ILE A 137 4.72 5.37 -12.17
CA ILE A 137 4.88 6.41 -11.15
C ILE A 137 3.51 6.99 -10.87
N ILE A 138 3.07 6.92 -9.62
CA ILE A 138 1.82 7.55 -9.16
C ILE A 138 2.19 8.83 -8.44
N LYS A 139 1.94 9.97 -9.09
CA LYS A 139 2.18 11.29 -8.53
C LYS A 139 0.91 11.79 -7.87
N TYR A 140 0.96 11.98 -6.56
CA TYR A 140 -0.13 12.58 -5.80
C TYR A 140 -0.11 14.09 -5.99
N GLY A 141 -1.27 14.65 -6.36
CA GLY A 141 -1.45 16.08 -6.57
C GLY A 141 -1.15 16.90 -5.32
N LYS A 142 -1.30 18.22 -5.44
CA LYS A 142 -1.19 19.12 -4.29
C LYS A 142 -2.01 18.60 -3.12
N SER A 143 -1.35 18.37 -1.98
CA SER A 143 -2.04 18.04 -0.74
C SER A 143 -3.05 19.14 -0.42
N PRO A 144 -4.28 18.82 0.02
CA PRO A 144 -5.28 19.82 0.39
C PRO A 144 -4.89 20.65 1.63
N ILE A 145 -3.68 20.45 2.19
CA ILE A 145 -3.13 21.24 3.29
C ILE A 145 -3.13 22.72 2.91
N PRO A 146 -3.91 23.57 3.60
CA PRO A 146 -3.91 25.00 3.36
C PRO A 146 -2.55 25.59 3.77
N ASN A 147 -2.10 26.62 3.02
CA ASN A 147 -0.90 27.45 3.25
C ASN A 147 0.41 27.07 2.53
N ILE A 148 0.41 26.18 1.54
CA ILE A 148 1.58 26.05 0.65
C ILE A 148 1.35 26.85 -0.64
N ASN A 149 2.09 27.96 -0.78
CA ASN A 149 2.16 28.82 -1.97
C ASN A 149 3.02 28.17 -3.06
N TYR A 150 2.69 26.94 -3.43
CA TYR A 150 3.24 26.27 -4.61
C TYR A 150 2.08 25.85 -5.51
N ASP A 151 2.16 26.24 -6.77
CA ASP A 151 1.26 25.83 -7.84
C ASP A 151 1.88 24.60 -8.51
N GLY A 152 1.79 23.47 -7.79
CA GLY A 152 2.36 22.20 -8.24
C GLY A 152 1.47 21.52 -9.27
N SER A 153 2.06 20.55 -9.96
CA SER A 153 1.40 19.75 -10.97
C SER A 153 0.19 19.01 -10.39
N PRO A 154 -0.90 18.84 -11.17
CA PRO A 154 -2.02 18.01 -10.76
C PRO A 154 -1.57 16.55 -10.58
N THR A 155 -2.42 15.72 -9.97
CA THR A 155 -2.22 14.28 -9.90
C THR A 155 -2.08 13.69 -11.31
N PHE A 156 -1.08 12.84 -11.53
CA PHE A 156 -0.90 12.11 -12.77
C PHE A 156 -0.27 10.74 -12.53
N LEU A 157 -0.44 9.86 -13.50
CA LEU A 157 0.18 8.54 -13.53
C LEU A 157 1.11 8.48 -14.74
N LEU A 158 2.28 7.90 -14.55
CA LEU A 158 3.17 7.53 -15.65
C LEU A 158 3.17 6.01 -15.79
N GLN A 159 3.14 5.52 -17.02
CA GLN A 159 3.46 4.14 -17.38
C GLN A 159 4.71 4.16 -18.26
N MET A 160 5.65 3.26 -18.01
CA MET A 160 6.89 3.14 -18.77
C MET A 160 7.40 1.70 -18.75
N GLU A 161 8.37 1.41 -19.61
CA GLU A 161 9.15 0.18 -19.55
C GLU A 161 10.01 0.14 -18.28
N PRO A 162 10.49 -1.02 -17.83
CA PRO A 162 11.34 -1.15 -16.64
C PRO A 162 12.62 -0.29 -16.64
N ASN A 163 13.09 0.13 -17.81
CA ASN A 163 14.24 1.05 -17.96
C ASN A 163 13.83 2.53 -18.03
N ALA A 164 12.58 2.85 -17.68
CA ALA A 164 11.94 4.15 -17.76
C ALA A 164 11.72 4.75 -19.17
N ALA A 165 12.01 3.99 -20.23
CA ALA A 165 11.72 4.41 -21.60
C ALA A 165 10.22 4.35 -21.96
N ASN A 166 9.86 4.93 -23.11
CA ASN A 166 8.50 4.91 -23.68
C ASN A 166 7.40 5.41 -22.72
N ARG A 167 7.72 6.44 -21.96
CA ARG A 167 6.83 7.01 -20.94
C ARG A 167 5.52 7.54 -21.54
N THR A 168 4.41 7.08 -20.99
CA THR A 168 3.06 7.59 -21.27
C THR A 168 2.48 8.23 -20.02
N LYS A 169 2.03 9.48 -20.12
CA LYS A 169 1.41 10.24 -19.01
C LYS A 169 -0.11 10.19 -19.11
N LEU A 170 -0.75 9.80 -18.01
CA LEU A 170 -2.20 9.81 -17.83
C LEU A 170 -2.57 10.83 -16.75
N SER A 171 -3.32 11.85 -17.13
CA SER A 171 -3.82 12.87 -16.19
C SER A 171 -5.05 12.37 -15.44
N VAL A 172 -5.10 12.62 -14.13
CA VAL A 172 -6.31 12.40 -13.34
C VAL A 172 -7.35 13.48 -13.69
N PRO A 173 -8.65 13.13 -13.81
CA PRO A 173 -9.70 14.11 -14.10
C PRO A 173 -9.68 15.31 -13.15
N GLN A 174 -9.95 16.50 -13.68
CA GLN A 174 -10.04 17.71 -12.86
C GLN A 174 -11.15 17.57 -11.81
N GLY A 175 -10.85 17.98 -10.58
CA GLY A 175 -11.78 17.83 -9.46
C GLY A 175 -11.76 16.43 -8.84
N SER A 176 -10.84 15.55 -9.25
CA SER A 176 -10.62 14.25 -8.61
C SER A 176 -9.27 14.18 -7.90
N LEU A 177 -9.22 13.44 -6.79
CA LEU A 177 -8.04 13.18 -5.98
C LEU A 177 -7.82 11.67 -5.83
N LEU A 178 -6.57 11.26 -5.58
CA LEU A 178 -6.27 9.90 -5.14
C LEU A 178 -6.31 9.83 -3.61
N PRO A 179 -6.95 8.82 -3.00
CA PRO A 179 -6.84 8.58 -1.57
C PRO A 179 -5.40 8.14 -1.22
N TYR A 180 -4.86 8.69 -0.14
CA TYR A 180 -3.51 8.34 0.33
C TYR A 180 -3.46 6.95 1.01
N SER A 181 -4.59 6.48 1.56
CA SER A 181 -4.72 5.26 2.36
C SER A 181 -5.51 4.16 1.63
N SER A 182 -5.23 3.97 0.34
CA SER A 182 -5.78 2.88 -0.47
C SER A 182 -4.69 2.21 -1.27
N GLY A 183 -4.80 0.89 -1.41
CA GLY A 183 -4.01 0.14 -2.37
C GLY A 183 -4.42 0.42 -3.82
N ILE A 184 -3.61 -0.11 -4.72
CA ILE A 184 -3.81 -0.12 -6.17
C ILE A 184 -3.58 -1.56 -6.62
N ALA A 185 -4.48 -2.10 -7.43
CA ALA A 185 -4.34 -3.44 -7.99
C ALA A 185 -4.04 -3.38 -9.50
N ALA A 186 -3.54 -4.47 -10.06
CA ALA A 186 -3.22 -4.62 -11.48
C ALA A 186 -3.65 -5.98 -12.03
N ASP A 187 -4.05 -6.03 -13.30
CA ASP A 187 -4.42 -7.24 -14.06
C ASP A 187 -3.45 -7.52 -15.23
N GLY A 188 -2.28 -6.88 -15.24
CA GLY A 188 -1.34 -6.88 -16.36
C GLY A 188 -1.60 -5.89 -17.47
N SER A 189 -2.84 -5.39 -17.61
CA SER A 189 -3.19 -4.39 -18.64
C SER A 189 -3.51 -3.02 -18.04
N ASN A 190 -4.19 -3.01 -16.90
CA ASN A 190 -4.80 -1.87 -16.26
C ASN A 190 -4.38 -1.79 -14.80
N LEU A 191 -4.36 -0.57 -14.26
CA LEU A 191 -4.32 -0.33 -12.82
C LEU A 191 -5.72 -0.01 -12.32
N TYR A 192 -6.13 -0.63 -11.22
CA TYR A 192 -7.39 -0.41 -10.53
C TYR A 192 -7.16 0.41 -9.27
N LEU A 193 -7.88 1.52 -9.15
CA LEU A 193 -7.69 2.50 -8.09
C LEU A 193 -8.98 3.23 -7.76
N LEU A 194 -9.02 3.86 -6.58
CA LEU A 194 -10.12 4.72 -6.17
C LEU A 194 -9.84 6.17 -6.56
N LEU A 195 -10.87 6.87 -7.03
CA LEU A 195 -10.89 8.33 -7.18
C LEU A 195 -11.88 8.96 -6.21
N LEU A 196 -11.46 10.05 -5.57
CA LEU A 196 -12.32 10.89 -4.75
C LEU A 196 -12.73 12.12 -5.57
N ASP A 197 -14.03 12.28 -5.84
CA ASP A 197 -14.57 13.47 -6.49
C ASP A 197 -14.73 14.60 -5.45
N TYR A 198 -14.01 15.69 -5.65
CA TYR A 198 -13.88 16.80 -4.72
C TYR A 198 -14.57 18.06 -5.23
N ASP A 199 -15.48 18.61 -4.42
CA ASP A 199 -16.07 19.92 -4.66
C ASP A 199 -15.21 20.97 -3.94
N SER A 200 -14.43 21.74 -4.70
CA SER A 200 -13.54 22.76 -4.15
C SER A 200 -14.29 23.96 -3.54
N GLN A 201 -15.55 24.20 -3.91
CA GLN A 201 -16.34 25.28 -3.32
C GLN A 201 -16.87 24.89 -1.94
N LYS A 202 -17.30 23.64 -1.80
CA LYS A 202 -17.77 23.08 -0.51
C LYS A 202 -16.64 22.50 0.35
N MET A 203 -15.46 22.37 -0.23
CA MET A 203 -14.27 21.76 0.38
C MET A 203 -14.52 20.35 0.92
N GLN A 204 -15.24 19.51 0.16
CA GLN A 204 -15.63 18.17 0.62
C GLN A 204 -15.57 17.13 -0.50
N ILE A 205 -15.39 15.86 -0.11
CA ILE A 205 -15.58 14.73 -1.02
C ILE A 205 -17.09 14.54 -1.27
N THR A 206 -17.45 14.46 -2.54
CA THR A 206 -18.84 14.28 -2.99
C THR A 206 -19.14 12.84 -3.38
N ASN A 207 -18.12 12.08 -3.79
CA ASN A 207 -18.24 10.69 -4.18
C ASN A 207 -16.87 10.00 -4.17
N THR A 208 -16.86 8.70 -3.92
CA THR A 208 -15.73 7.81 -4.19
C THR A 208 -16.10 6.90 -5.36
N THR A 209 -15.19 6.72 -6.31
CA THR A 209 -15.43 5.90 -7.50
C THR A 209 -14.30 4.91 -7.72
N LEU A 210 -14.63 3.64 -7.88
CA LEU A 210 -13.68 2.64 -8.37
C LEU A 210 -13.44 2.84 -9.87
N CYS A 211 -12.18 2.90 -10.27
CA CYS A 211 -11.75 3.17 -11.64
C CYS A 211 -10.68 2.18 -12.10
N TYR A 212 -10.49 2.10 -13.42
CA TYR A 212 -9.28 1.52 -14.01
C TYR A 212 -8.64 2.47 -15.02
N THR A 213 -7.33 2.31 -15.21
CA THR A 213 -6.54 3.08 -16.19
C THR A 213 -6.56 2.42 -17.56
N ASP A 214 -6.71 3.23 -18.61
CA ASP A 214 -6.47 2.83 -20.00
C ASP A 214 -5.42 3.79 -20.58
N PHE A 215 -4.14 3.40 -20.46
CA PHE A 215 -3.02 4.22 -20.95
C PHE A 215 -3.03 4.36 -22.48
N ASN A 216 -3.54 3.35 -23.20
CA ASN A 216 -3.63 3.39 -24.67
C ASN A 216 -4.63 4.46 -25.14
N LYS A 217 -5.75 4.62 -24.43
CA LYS A 217 -6.75 5.66 -24.72
C LYS A 217 -6.54 6.95 -23.92
N ASN A 218 -5.47 7.03 -23.12
CA ASN A 218 -5.19 8.10 -22.17
C ASN A 218 -6.44 8.49 -21.35
N LYS A 219 -7.07 7.48 -20.73
CA LYS A 219 -8.35 7.66 -20.05
C LYS A 219 -8.43 6.88 -18.75
N MET A 220 -9.01 7.52 -17.73
CA MET A 220 -9.47 6.82 -16.53
C MET A 220 -10.95 6.46 -16.69
N ASN A 221 -11.26 5.17 -16.64
CA ASN A 221 -12.62 4.67 -16.80
C ASN A 221 -13.23 4.36 -15.43
N ARG A 222 -14.46 4.84 -15.21
CA ARG A 222 -15.20 4.64 -13.97
C ARG A 222 -15.99 3.33 -14.04
N LEU A 223 -15.87 2.52 -13.01
CA LEU A 223 -16.52 1.21 -12.90
C LEU A 223 -17.75 1.28 -12.00
N CYS A 224 -17.56 1.71 -10.76
CA CYS A 224 -18.59 1.69 -9.73
C CYS A 224 -18.53 2.95 -8.87
N SER A 225 -19.69 3.56 -8.63
CA SER A 225 -19.83 4.68 -7.70
C SER A 225 -20.10 4.15 -6.30
N LEU A 226 -19.22 4.46 -5.36
CA LEU A 226 -19.26 3.95 -3.97
C LEU A 226 -19.90 4.96 -3.00
N GLY A 227 -20.18 6.19 -3.46
CA GLY A 227 -20.77 7.25 -2.63
C GLY A 227 -19.74 7.92 -1.72
N ASN A 228 -20.23 8.73 -0.78
CA ASN A 228 -19.42 9.50 0.17
C ASN A 228 -19.84 9.31 1.63
N GLN A 229 -20.70 8.32 1.91
CA GLN A 229 -21.18 8.04 3.28
C GLN A 229 -20.20 7.16 4.08
N LYS A 230 -19.38 6.39 3.38
CA LYS A 230 -18.33 5.54 3.94
C LYS A 230 -16.99 5.94 3.30
N ASP A 231 -15.91 5.71 4.03
CA ASP A 231 -14.56 5.78 3.50
C ASP A 231 -14.21 4.42 2.91
N TRP A 232 -13.62 4.41 1.71
CA TRP A 232 -13.33 3.19 0.96
C TRP A 232 -11.84 3.04 0.70
N SER A 233 -11.37 1.79 0.69
CA SER A 233 -10.00 1.42 0.37
C SER A 233 -9.95 0.07 -0.37
N ILE A 234 -9.06 -0.05 -1.35
CA ILE A 234 -8.70 -1.36 -1.92
C ILE A 234 -7.66 -1.97 -1.00
N ILE A 235 -7.98 -3.13 -0.41
CA ILE A 235 -7.12 -3.80 0.57
C ILE A 235 -6.56 -5.14 0.11
N GLY A 236 -7.01 -5.63 -1.04
CA GLY A 236 -6.55 -6.90 -1.59
C GLY A 236 -7.17 -7.22 -2.94
N THR A 237 -6.74 -8.33 -3.52
CA THR A 237 -7.31 -8.94 -4.72
C THR A 237 -7.83 -10.34 -4.39
N TYR A 238 -8.77 -10.82 -5.17
CA TYR A 238 -9.26 -12.20 -5.12
C TYR A 238 -9.45 -12.73 -6.55
N SER A 239 -9.79 -14.00 -6.69
CA SER A 239 -9.84 -14.70 -7.99
C SER A 239 -10.70 -14.04 -9.08
N GLU A 240 -11.72 -13.25 -8.72
CA GLU A 240 -12.62 -12.58 -9.68
C GLU A 240 -12.57 -11.05 -9.63
N GLY A 241 -11.70 -10.46 -8.80
CA GLY A 241 -11.58 -9.00 -8.73
C GLY A 241 -10.91 -8.45 -7.47
N LEU A 242 -11.57 -7.46 -6.85
CA LEU A 242 -10.99 -6.63 -5.78
C LEU A 242 -11.67 -6.86 -4.44
N ILE A 243 -10.90 -6.75 -3.36
CA ILE A 243 -11.40 -6.73 -1.99
C ILE A 243 -11.37 -5.28 -1.51
N LEU A 244 -12.54 -4.75 -1.16
CA LEU A 244 -12.74 -3.40 -0.67
C LEU A 244 -13.01 -3.42 0.83
N GLN A 245 -12.32 -2.56 1.57
CA GLN A 245 -12.71 -2.19 2.91
C GLN A 245 -13.55 -0.93 2.86
N CYS A 246 -14.67 -0.93 3.58
CA CYS A 246 -15.37 0.29 3.89
C CYS A 246 -15.38 0.56 5.39
N SER A 247 -15.20 1.81 5.78
CA SER A 247 -15.24 2.26 7.17
C SER A 247 -16.20 3.42 7.35
N TRP A 248 -16.88 3.46 8.49
CA TRP A 248 -17.77 4.56 8.84
C TRP A 248 -17.87 4.74 10.35
N LEU A 249 -18.22 5.96 10.74
CA LEU A 249 -18.55 6.31 12.11
C LEU A 249 -20.08 6.35 12.26
N PRO A 250 -20.69 5.54 13.16
CA PRO A 250 -22.11 5.64 13.44
C PRO A 250 -22.49 7.05 13.93
N SER A 251 -23.66 7.54 13.52
CA SER A 251 -24.08 8.93 13.76
C SER A 251 -24.15 9.32 15.23
N GLU A 252 -24.39 8.35 16.13
CA GLU A 252 -24.42 8.58 17.58
C GLU A 252 -23.06 8.96 18.17
N HIS A 253 -21.97 8.64 17.47
CA HIS A 253 -20.59 8.93 17.90
C HIS A 253 -19.99 10.16 17.19
N SER A 254 -20.69 10.79 16.24
CA SER A 254 -20.13 11.86 15.40
C SER A 254 -19.80 13.18 16.14
N SER A 255 -20.31 13.35 17.36
CA SER A 255 -20.06 14.54 18.19
C SER A 255 -18.99 14.33 19.27
N GLN A 256 -18.43 13.12 19.37
CA GLN A 256 -17.40 12.80 20.35
C GLN A 256 -16.04 13.38 19.96
N ASN A 257 -15.07 13.38 20.89
CA ASN A 257 -13.70 13.78 20.56
C ASN A 257 -13.06 12.76 19.59
N SER A 258 -11.93 13.12 18.96
CA SER A 258 -11.27 12.30 17.94
C SER A 258 -10.92 10.88 18.39
N ASP A 259 -10.46 10.72 19.63
CA ASP A 259 -10.00 9.43 20.15
C ASP A 259 -11.19 8.50 20.39
N ASP A 260 -12.28 9.04 20.95
CA ASP A 260 -13.53 8.33 21.14
C ASP A 260 -14.16 7.97 19.78
N GLN A 261 -14.12 8.86 18.79
CA GLN A 261 -14.59 8.56 17.43
C GLN A 261 -13.82 7.40 16.80
N LEU A 262 -12.49 7.39 16.89
CA LEU A 262 -11.65 6.34 16.32
C LEU A 262 -12.01 4.96 16.89
N SER A 263 -12.21 4.89 18.21
CA SER A 263 -12.59 3.64 18.89
C SER A 263 -13.96 3.09 18.49
N ASN A 264 -14.81 3.94 17.91
CA ASN A 264 -16.17 3.60 17.46
C ASN A 264 -16.29 3.45 15.94
N LEU A 265 -15.18 3.40 15.20
CA LEU A 265 -15.22 3.08 13.77
C LEU A 265 -15.71 1.65 13.55
N HIS A 266 -16.58 1.51 12.56
CA HIS A 266 -17.03 0.23 12.04
C HIS A 266 -16.39 -0.04 10.69
N TYR A 267 -16.16 -1.32 10.42
CA TYR A 267 -15.58 -1.82 9.19
C TYR A 267 -16.42 -2.94 8.61
N GLU A 268 -16.40 -3.03 7.28
CA GLU A 268 -17.01 -4.10 6.51
C GLU A 268 -16.16 -4.37 5.27
N LEU A 269 -16.09 -5.65 4.88
CA LEU A 269 -15.51 -6.04 3.60
C LEU A 269 -16.60 -6.24 2.54
N GLN A 270 -16.30 -5.75 1.35
CA GLN A 270 -17.08 -6.02 0.14
C GLN A 270 -16.14 -6.48 -0.97
N LEU A 271 -16.66 -7.33 -1.85
CA LEU A 271 -15.96 -7.73 -3.05
C LEU A 271 -16.48 -6.93 -4.23
N TYR A 272 -15.62 -6.65 -5.18
CA TYR A 272 -16.03 -6.12 -6.47
C TYR A 272 -15.63 -7.13 -7.56
N SER A 273 -16.64 -7.75 -8.18
CA SER A 273 -16.46 -8.69 -9.28
C SER A 273 -16.20 -7.92 -10.57
N LEU A 274 -15.03 -8.16 -11.19
CA LEU A 274 -14.69 -7.58 -12.49
C LEU A 274 -15.47 -8.25 -13.62
N HIS A 275 -15.85 -9.51 -13.43
CA HIS A 275 -16.65 -10.25 -14.40
C HIS A 275 -18.08 -9.73 -14.47
N ASP A 276 -18.74 -9.61 -13.31
CA ASP A 276 -20.15 -9.23 -13.21
C ASP A 276 -20.35 -7.72 -13.10
N ASN A 277 -19.27 -6.96 -12.91
CA ASN A 277 -19.27 -5.52 -12.72
C ASN A 277 -20.23 -5.08 -11.59
N CYS A 278 -20.13 -5.75 -10.43
CA CYS A 278 -21.00 -5.51 -9.29
C CYS A 278 -20.26 -5.63 -7.95
N LEU A 279 -20.84 -5.01 -6.92
CA LEU A 279 -20.43 -5.19 -5.53
C LEU A 279 -21.14 -6.41 -4.95
N ILE A 280 -20.41 -7.17 -4.12
CA ILE A 280 -20.89 -8.37 -3.44
C ILE A 280 -20.60 -8.20 -1.95
N ASP A 281 -21.64 -8.27 -1.13
CA ASP A 281 -21.52 -8.18 0.32
C ASP A 281 -20.95 -9.48 0.90
N THR A 282 -19.91 -9.36 1.73
CA THR A 282 -19.33 -10.53 2.43
C THR A 282 -20.00 -10.81 3.77
N ASN A 283 -20.75 -9.85 4.32
CA ASN A 283 -21.21 -9.81 5.70
C ASN A 283 -20.08 -9.90 6.75
N PHE A 284 -18.82 -9.72 6.34
CA PHE A 284 -17.68 -9.70 7.25
C PHE A 284 -17.52 -8.29 7.83
N THR A 285 -17.93 -8.10 9.08
CA THR A 285 -17.95 -6.79 9.76
C THR A 285 -17.30 -6.85 11.13
N TRP A 286 -16.63 -5.77 11.54
CA TRP A 286 -16.02 -5.65 12.86
C TRP A 286 -15.91 -4.18 13.29
N LYS A 287 -15.67 -3.95 14.59
CA LYS A 287 -15.34 -2.62 15.12
C LYS A 287 -13.84 -2.43 15.28
N GLN A 288 -13.40 -1.17 15.33
CA GLN A 288 -12.01 -0.81 15.60
C GLN A 288 -11.45 -1.58 16.79
N GLY A 289 -10.32 -2.26 16.56
CA GLY A 289 -9.60 -2.99 17.59
C GLY A 289 -10.20 -4.34 18.01
N GLU A 290 -11.29 -4.82 17.39
CA GLU A 290 -11.84 -6.16 17.67
C GLU A 290 -11.02 -7.30 17.07
N LEU A 291 -10.32 -7.04 15.97
CA LEU A 291 -9.45 -8.01 15.31
C LEU A 291 -8.29 -7.31 14.59
N SER A 292 -7.27 -8.10 14.25
CA SER A 292 -6.25 -7.78 13.25
C SER A 292 -6.36 -8.79 12.12
N LEU A 293 -6.10 -8.38 10.88
CA LEU A 293 -6.22 -9.24 9.71
C LEU A 293 -5.09 -9.04 8.71
N VAL A 294 -4.84 -10.07 7.91
CA VAL A 294 -4.02 -10.03 6.68
C VAL A 294 -4.76 -10.81 5.60
N ILE A 295 -4.52 -10.45 4.33
CA ILE A 295 -5.26 -10.98 3.19
C ILE A 295 -4.31 -11.73 2.28
N ASN A 296 -4.76 -12.89 1.80
CA ASN A 296 -4.11 -13.60 0.72
C ASN A 296 -5.16 -14.16 -0.21
N GLN A 297 -5.32 -13.50 -1.37
CA GLN A 297 -6.27 -13.86 -2.40
C GLN A 297 -7.68 -14.09 -1.83
N ASP A 298 -8.22 -15.30 -2.01
CA ASP A 298 -9.58 -15.67 -1.60
C ASP A 298 -9.73 -15.94 -0.08
N THR A 299 -8.70 -15.69 0.73
CA THR A 299 -8.71 -15.96 2.17
C THR A 299 -8.28 -14.75 2.99
N ILE A 300 -9.08 -14.44 4.01
CA ILE A 300 -8.73 -13.47 5.05
C ILE A 300 -8.27 -14.24 6.28
N TYR A 301 -7.07 -13.97 6.74
CA TYR A 301 -6.56 -14.50 8.00
C TYR A 301 -6.72 -13.44 9.08
N TYR A 302 -7.27 -13.81 10.24
CA TYR A 302 -7.50 -12.84 11.30
C TYR A 302 -7.36 -13.45 12.70
N VAL A 303 -7.07 -12.58 13.66
CA VAL A 303 -7.03 -12.89 15.09
C VAL A 303 -7.91 -11.91 15.83
N LYS A 304 -8.78 -12.42 16.70
CA LYS A 304 -9.65 -11.60 17.55
C LYS A 304 -8.87 -11.04 18.73
N LYS A 305 -9.24 -9.85 19.21
CA LYS A 305 -8.62 -9.20 20.36
C LYS A 305 -8.63 -10.12 21.58
N GLY A 306 -7.46 -10.36 22.15
CA GLY A 306 -7.28 -11.23 23.32
C GLY A 306 -7.38 -12.73 23.04
N ASP A 307 -7.46 -13.13 21.76
CA ASP A 307 -7.38 -14.52 21.32
C ASP A 307 -5.96 -14.84 20.83
N LEU A 308 -5.59 -16.12 20.87
CA LEU A 308 -4.36 -16.67 20.32
C LEU A 308 -4.61 -17.49 19.05
N ARG A 309 -5.88 -17.75 18.74
CA ARG A 309 -6.28 -18.53 17.57
C ARG A 309 -6.15 -17.73 16.29
N LEU A 310 -5.61 -18.39 15.27
CA LEU A 310 -5.66 -17.91 13.89
C LEU A 310 -6.90 -18.46 13.20
N TYR A 311 -7.75 -17.57 12.70
CA TYR A 311 -8.91 -17.91 11.88
C TYR A 311 -8.61 -17.63 10.42
N ALA A 312 -9.21 -18.41 9.53
CA ALA A 312 -9.27 -18.16 8.09
C ALA A 312 -10.73 -18.04 7.65
N HIS A 313 -11.09 -16.93 7.04
CA HIS A 313 -12.37 -16.69 6.40
C HIS A 313 -12.24 -16.87 4.90
N SER A 314 -12.99 -17.81 4.33
CA SER A 314 -13.03 -18.03 2.88
C SER A 314 -14.00 -17.06 2.22
N LEU A 315 -13.51 -16.21 1.31
CA LEU A 315 -14.33 -15.28 0.54
C LEU A 315 -15.30 -16.00 -0.42
N GLN A 316 -14.92 -17.19 -0.89
CA GLN A 316 -15.77 -17.99 -1.79
C GLN A 316 -16.97 -18.61 -1.06
N THR A 317 -16.79 -19.05 0.18
CA THR A 317 -17.82 -19.82 0.91
C THR A 317 -18.48 -19.05 2.05
N GLY A 318 -17.92 -17.92 2.46
CA GLY A 318 -18.34 -17.14 3.62
C GLY A 318 -18.14 -17.86 4.97
N LYS A 319 -17.30 -18.91 5.01
CA LYS A 319 -17.09 -19.74 6.21
C LYS A 319 -15.76 -19.47 6.87
N ASP A 320 -15.79 -19.49 8.20
CA ASP A 320 -14.61 -19.46 9.05
C ASP A 320 -14.08 -20.86 9.36
N LEU A 321 -12.76 -20.99 9.40
CA LEU A 321 -12.02 -22.17 9.86
C LEU A 321 -10.98 -21.74 10.90
N VAL A 322 -10.80 -22.54 11.95
CA VAL A 322 -9.65 -22.39 12.85
C VAL A 322 -8.42 -23.02 12.19
N VAL A 323 -7.42 -22.19 11.88
CA VAL A 323 -6.14 -22.62 11.27
C VAL A 323 -5.18 -23.11 12.34
N SER A 324 -5.13 -22.38 13.47
CA SER A 324 -4.30 -22.71 14.63
C SER A 324 -5.04 -22.36 15.92
N ASP A 325 -4.97 -23.25 16.91
CA ASP A 325 -5.52 -23.00 18.25
C ASP A 325 -4.63 -22.09 19.11
N ASN A 326 -3.35 -21.94 18.76
CA ASN A 326 -2.41 -21.04 19.41
C ASN A 326 -1.29 -20.67 18.45
N LEU A 327 -1.19 -19.39 18.08
CA LEU A 327 -0.15 -18.88 17.20
C LEU A 327 1.26 -18.94 17.80
N TYR A 328 1.43 -19.07 19.11
CA TYR A 328 2.76 -19.28 19.72
C TYR A 328 3.18 -20.77 19.76
N GLY A 329 2.26 -21.70 19.45
CA GLY A 329 2.49 -23.14 19.53
C GLY A 329 2.21 -23.74 20.92
N SER A 330 2.22 -25.08 21.01
CA SER A 330 1.89 -25.81 22.25
C SER A 330 2.92 -25.65 23.37
N ASP A 331 4.16 -25.34 23.00
CA ASP A 331 5.32 -25.38 23.92
C ASP A 331 5.70 -23.99 24.43
N SER A 332 5.02 -22.94 23.97
CA SER A 332 5.31 -21.58 24.42
C SER A 332 4.72 -21.33 25.81
N SER A 333 5.55 -20.86 26.73
CA SER A 333 5.10 -20.37 28.03
C SER A 333 4.45 -18.99 27.96
N ASP A 334 4.40 -18.37 26.78
CA ASP A 334 3.85 -17.03 26.57
C ASP A 334 2.32 -17.08 26.52
N SER A 335 1.73 -17.31 27.70
CA SER A 335 0.28 -17.39 27.93
C SER A 335 -0.36 -16.02 28.14
N SER A 336 0.40 -14.94 27.94
CA SER A 336 0.03 -13.57 28.29
C SER A 336 -0.40 -12.68 27.12
N GLY A 337 0.00 -13.03 25.89
CA GLY A 337 0.14 -12.03 24.82
C GLY A 337 -1.08 -11.89 23.91
N SER A 338 -1.59 -10.67 23.75
CA SER A 338 -2.39 -10.37 22.56
C SER A 338 -1.56 -10.60 21.30
N VAL A 339 -2.22 -11.00 20.22
CA VAL A 339 -1.61 -11.14 18.90
C VAL A 339 -2.14 -10.04 17.98
N MET A 340 -1.23 -9.36 17.29
CA MET A 340 -1.56 -8.45 16.19
C MET A 340 -0.88 -8.96 14.91
N LEU A 341 -1.66 -9.27 13.88
CA LEU A 341 -1.13 -9.60 12.57
C LEU A 341 -0.55 -8.32 11.91
N VAL A 342 0.59 -8.46 11.23
CA VAL A 342 1.35 -7.34 10.67
C VAL A 342 1.79 -7.67 9.24
N GLY A 343 1.72 -6.68 8.35
CA GLY A 343 2.27 -6.77 7.00
C GLY A 343 1.48 -7.67 6.06
N GLU A 344 2.18 -8.23 5.07
CA GLU A 344 1.63 -9.12 4.05
C GLU A 344 2.11 -10.56 4.26
N ILE A 345 1.47 -11.51 3.56
CA ILE A 345 1.86 -12.92 3.60
C ILE A 345 2.93 -13.18 2.53
N HIS A 346 4.10 -13.63 2.94
CA HIS A 346 5.18 -14.03 2.04
C HIS A 346 5.61 -15.48 2.31
N ASP A 347 5.83 -16.28 1.27
CA ASP A 347 6.22 -17.70 1.37
C ASP A 347 5.36 -18.55 2.34
N ASN A 348 4.05 -18.27 2.42
CA ASN A 348 3.10 -18.87 3.38
C ASN A 348 3.35 -18.50 4.85
N ASN A 349 4.15 -17.47 5.14
CA ASN A 349 4.39 -16.98 6.49
C ASN A 349 3.50 -15.76 6.79
N ILE A 350 2.79 -15.83 7.92
CA ILE A 350 2.09 -14.69 8.51
C ILE A 350 2.98 -14.11 9.59
N VAL A 351 3.28 -12.82 9.49
CA VAL A 351 4.00 -12.09 10.54
C VAL A 351 3.00 -11.56 11.56
N PHE A 352 3.36 -11.66 12.84
CA PHE A 352 2.58 -11.10 13.93
C PHE A 352 3.47 -10.60 15.06
N SER A 353 2.94 -9.70 15.88
CA SER A 353 3.62 -9.16 17.05
C SER A 353 2.81 -9.35 18.34
N ASN A 354 3.51 -9.30 19.47
CA ASN A 354 2.92 -9.31 20.81
C ASN A 354 2.88 -7.90 21.43
N LEU A 355 2.35 -7.77 22.65
CA LEU A 355 2.29 -6.49 23.39
C LEU A 355 3.65 -5.85 23.67
N ASN A 356 4.72 -6.63 23.63
CA ASN A 356 6.09 -6.16 23.84
C ASN A 356 6.80 -5.86 22.50
N GLU A 357 6.04 -5.78 21.40
CA GLU A 357 6.54 -5.53 20.04
C GLU A 357 7.57 -6.57 19.56
N GLN A 358 7.54 -7.77 20.14
CA GLN A 358 8.33 -8.90 19.64
C GLN A 358 7.61 -9.51 18.43
N HIS A 359 8.37 -9.76 17.37
CA HIS A 359 7.84 -10.25 16.11
C HIS A 359 8.07 -11.75 15.96
N PHE A 360 7.11 -12.42 15.32
CA PHE A 360 7.10 -13.85 15.06
C PHE A 360 6.57 -14.09 13.65
N CYS A 361 6.93 -15.23 13.07
CA CYS A 361 6.29 -15.73 11.86
C CYS A 361 5.60 -17.07 12.14
N TYR A 362 4.36 -17.20 11.67
CA TYR A 362 3.63 -18.47 11.62
C TYR A 362 3.58 -18.97 10.17
N ASN A 363 4.18 -20.14 9.92
CA ASN A 363 4.13 -20.75 8.60
C ASN A 363 2.86 -21.60 8.43
N LEU A 364 2.02 -21.23 7.46
CA LEU A 364 0.73 -21.89 7.18
C LEU A 364 0.88 -23.35 6.74
N ALA A 365 1.98 -23.68 6.04
CA ALA A 365 2.21 -25.01 5.50
C ALA A 365 2.75 -25.98 6.58
N THR A 366 3.76 -25.56 7.33
CA THR A 366 4.38 -26.40 8.37
C THR A 366 3.69 -26.31 9.72
N LYS A 367 2.81 -25.31 9.91
CA LYS A 367 2.12 -25.00 11.16
C LYS A 367 3.07 -24.74 12.33
N LYS A 368 4.21 -24.10 12.04
CA LYS A 368 5.24 -23.80 13.02
C LYS A 368 5.38 -22.31 13.19
N THR A 369 5.68 -21.91 14.41
CA THR A 369 6.00 -20.53 14.78
C THR A 369 7.48 -20.40 15.05
N MET A 370 8.09 -19.34 14.54
CA MET A 370 9.48 -19.00 14.80
C MET A 370 9.58 -17.52 15.19
N PRO A 371 10.48 -17.15 16.12
CA PRO A 371 10.75 -15.75 16.40
C PRO A 371 11.43 -15.08 15.20
N LEU A 372 11.02 -13.85 14.89
CA LEU A 372 11.70 -12.98 13.93
C LEU A 372 12.54 -11.97 14.69
N LEU A 373 13.87 -12.14 14.60
CA LEU A 373 14.85 -11.42 15.42
C LEU A 373 15.70 -10.44 14.63
N LEU A 374 15.49 -10.31 13.32
CA LEU A 374 16.22 -9.35 12.50
C LEU A 374 15.74 -7.93 12.84
N SER A 375 16.68 -7.11 13.31
CA SER A 375 16.46 -5.71 13.64
C SER A 375 17.72 -4.88 13.41
N TYR A 376 17.55 -3.56 13.39
CA TYR A 376 18.64 -2.59 13.39
C TYR A 376 18.36 -1.45 14.36
N GLU A 377 19.40 -0.77 14.82
CA GLU A 377 19.29 0.38 15.72
C GLU A 377 19.19 1.68 14.92
N TYR A 378 18.22 2.52 15.26
CA TYR A 378 18.08 3.86 14.70
C TYR A 378 17.40 4.81 15.69
N ASP A 379 17.95 6.02 15.83
CA ASP A 379 17.48 7.06 16.77
C ASP A 379 17.25 6.57 18.21
N GLY A 380 18.09 5.64 18.68
CA GLY A 380 18.00 5.06 20.03
C GLY A 380 16.90 4.01 20.23
N GLY A 381 16.26 3.56 19.14
CA GLY A 381 15.30 2.47 19.14
C GLY A 381 15.72 1.29 18.26
N THR A 382 15.24 0.10 18.61
CA THR A 382 15.37 -1.13 17.81
C THR A 382 14.22 -1.22 16.82
N ILE A 383 14.52 -1.21 15.52
CA ILE A 383 13.53 -1.28 14.44
C ILE A 383 13.58 -2.68 13.79
N PRO A 384 12.45 -3.37 13.62
CA PRO A 384 12.42 -4.65 12.92
C PRO A 384 12.78 -4.51 11.43
N VAL A 385 13.43 -5.53 10.88
CA VAL A 385 13.73 -5.63 9.45
C VAL A 385 12.47 -6.09 8.70
N SER A 386 11.96 -5.24 7.83
CA SER A 386 10.75 -5.44 7.04
C SER A 386 11.07 -5.80 5.59
N ILE A 387 10.21 -6.63 4.99
CA ILE A 387 10.24 -6.95 3.56
C ILE A 387 9.68 -5.76 2.78
N MET A 388 10.41 -5.36 1.73
CA MET A 388 10.11 -4.18 0.91
C MET A 388 9.78 -4.56 -0.54
N ALA A 389 10.41 -5.62 -1.03
CA ALA A 389 10.14 -6.26 -2.31
C ALA A 389 10.72 -7.68 -2.28
N GLU A 390 10.40 -8.51 -3.27
CA GLU A 390 10.90 -9.87 -3.35
C GLU A 390 11.09 -10.34 -4.79
N ASN A 391 12.03 -11.28 -4.96
CA ASN A 391 12.12 -12.12 -6.14
C ASN A 391 12.07 -13.61 -5.72
N GLU A 392 12.30 -14.52 -6.67
CA GLU A 392 12.29 -15.96 -6.39
C GLU A 392 13.24 -16.41 -5.27
N GLN A 393 14.37 -15.71 -5.06
CA GLN A 393 15.47 -16.16 -4.19
C GLN A 393 15.68 -15.28 -2.95
N TYR A 394 15.39 -13.98 -3.06
CA TYR A 394 15.76 -12.95 -2.10
C TYR A 394 14.58 -12.05 -1.74
N PHE A 395 14.60 -11.57 -0.50
CA PHE A 395 13.88 -10.36 -0.10
C PHE A 395 14.80 -9.15 -0.21
N LEU A 396 14.24 -8.03 -0.64
CA LEU A 396 14.81 -6.71 -0.37
C LEU A 396 14.26 -6.23 0.98
N VAL A 397 15.16 -5.81 1.87
CA VAL A 397 14.80 -5.41 3.23
C VAL A 397 15.48 -4.12 3.66
N ASN A 398 14.87 -3.39 4.60
CA ASN A 398 15.50 -2.23 5.25
C ASN A 398 16.42 -2.67 6.40
N THR A 399 17.62 -2.11 6.46
CA THR A 399 18.65 -2.50 7.45
C THR A 399 19.28 -1.32 8.18
N GLY A 400 18.77 -0.11 7.98
CA GLY A 400 19.32 1.11 8.56
C GLY A 400 19.06 2.33 7.68
N ILE A 401 19.86 3.37 7.92
CA ILE A 401 19.91 4.57 7.10
C ILE A 401 21.34 4.73 6.60
N VAL A 402 21.50 5.00 5.30
CA VAL A 402 22.77 5.38 4.69
C VAL A 402 22.68 6.81 4.18
N THR A 403 23.79 7.52 4.18
CA THR A 403 23.84 8.91 3.72
C THR A 403 24.46 8.98 2.34
N LEU A 404 23.76 9.64 1.42
CA LEU A 404 24.29 10.03 0.13
C LEU A 404 24.78 11.48 0.18
N PRO A 405 26.06 11.76 -0.12
CA PRO A 405 26.50 13.15 -0.30
C PRO A 405 25.80 13.74 -1.52
N ARG A 406 25.41 15.01 -1.47
CA ARG A 406 24.77 15.73 -2.58
C ARG A 406 25.17 17.19 -2.64
N SER A 407 25.29 17.74 -3.84
CA SER A 407 25.36 19.19 -4.03
C SER A 407 24.00 19.85 -3.75
N ALA A 408 24.02 20.98 -3.04
CA ALA A 408 22.89 21.87 -2.87
C ALA A 408 23.31 23.31 -3.17
N THR A 409 22.37 24.10 -3.69
CA THR A 409 22.62 25.51 -4.00
C THR A 409 22.07 26.40 -2.89
N GLY A 410 22.94 27.21 -2.29
CA GLY A 410 22.60 28.21 -1.29
C GLY A 410 21.75 29.32 -1.90
N THR A 411 21.06 30.07 -1.05
CA THR A 411 20.26 31.24 -1.48
C THR A 411 21.11 32.35 -2.10
N ASP A 412 22.42 32.32 -1.88
CA ASP A 412 23.43 33.19 -2.47
C ASP A 412 24.05 32.63 -3.77
N GLY A 413 23.60 31.46 -4.23
CA GLY A 413 24.12 30.76 -5.40
C GLY A 413 25.39 29.95 -5.14
N SER A 414 25.89 29.88 -3.90
CA SER A 414 27.03 29.02 -3.56
C SER A 414 26.64 27.53 -3.59
N ILE A 415 27.57 26.66 -3.99
CA ILE A 415 27.36 25.21 -3.95
C ILE A 415 27.98 24.65 -2.67
N TYR A 416 27.23 23.88 -1.90
CA TYR A 416 27.71 23.17 -0.72
C TYR A 416 27.23 21.72 -0.72
N ASN A 417 27.99 20.85 -0.06
CA ASN A 417 27.61 19.45 0.08
C ASN A 417 26.68 19.28 1.27
N ILE A 418 25.59 18.55 1.06
CA ILE A 418 24.68 18.08 2.10
C ILE A 418 24.69 16.57 2.16
N ASP A 419 24.46 16.07 3.37
CA ASP A 419 24.27 14.67 3.66
C ASP A 419 22.77 14.36 3.56
N TYR A 420 22.38 13.60 2.54
CA TYR A 420 20.99 13.20 2.31
C TYR A 420 20.76 11.77 2.81
N PRO A 421 20.01 11.57 3.91
CA PRO A 421 19.73 10.24 4.43
C PRO A 421 18.71 9.51 3.54
N ILE A 422 19.00 8.25 3.21
CA ILE A 422 18.07 7.32 2.57
C ILE A 422 18.07 6.00 3.35
N THR A 423 17.01 5.21 3.19
CA THR A 423 16.95 3.85 3.75
C THR A 423 18.07 2.97 3.19
N ASP A 424 18.78 2.26 4.06
CA ASP A 424 19.81 1.28 3.68
C ASP A 424 19.14 -0.06 3.33
N TYR A 425 18.86 -0.25 2.04
CA TYR A 425 18.28 -1.47 1.51
C TYR A 425 19.35 -2.51 1.21
N LYS A 426 19.08 -3.78 1.57
CA LYS A 426 19.94 -4.93 1.27
C LYS A 426 19.12 -6.12 0.80
N LEU A 427 19.76 -7.05 0.08
CA LEU A 427 19.16 -8.35 -0.20
C LEU A 427 19.46 -9.33 0.92
N ILE A 428 18.53 -10.22 1.21
CA ILE A 428 18.70 -11.36 2.11
C ILE A 428 18.01 -12.57 1.49
N LYS A 429 18.62 -13.76 1.58
CA LYS A 429 17.95 -14.98 1.09
C LYS A 429 16.68 -15.21 1.90
N LYS A 430 15.62 -15.69 1.25
CA LYS A 430 14.35 -15.98 1.93
C LYS A 430 14.53 -16.91 3.14
N GLU A 431 15.32 -17.97 2.98
CA GLU A 431 15.68 -18.89 4.06
C GLU A 431 16.40 -18.18 5.23
N ASP A 432 17.37 -17.32 4.93
CA ASP A 432 18.10 -16.56 5.96
C ASP A 432 17.17 -15.60 6.71
N TYR A 433 16.24 -14.92 6.01
CA TYR A 433 15.25 -14.03 6.62
C TYR A 433 14.34 -14.78 7.62
N TRP A 434 13.70 -15.87 7.17
CA TRP A 434 12.77 -16.63 8.00
C TRP A 434 13.44 -17.32 9.20
N ASN A 435 14.75 -17.60 9.12
CA ASN A 435 15.54 -18.15 10.22
C ASN A 435 16.27 -17.08 11.05
N SER A 436 16.02 -15.79 10.79
CA SER A 436 16.68 -14.66 11.45
C SER A 436 18.20 -14.70 11.40
N VAL A 437 18.76 -15.10 10.25
CA VAL A 437 20.21 -15.13 9.99
C VAL A 437 20.58 -13.86 9.20
N PRO A 438 21.38 -12.92 9.74
CA PRO A 438 21.63 -11.61 9.12
C PRO A 438 22.68 -11.65 7.99
N ASN A 439 22.53 -12.58 7.04
CA ASN A 439 23.41 -12.75 5.88
C ASN A 439 23.02 -11.79 4.74
N TYR A 440 23.20 -10.49 4.95
CA TYR A 440 22.82 -9.47 3.98
C TYR A 440 23.84 -9.33 2.84
N LEU A 441 23.33 -9.07 1.63
CA LEU A 441 24.09 -8.62 0.47
C LEU A 441 23.88 -7.11 0.27
N SER A 442 24.97 -6.36 0.33
CA SER A 442 24.94 -4.90 0.17
C SER A 442 24.98 -4.50 -1.30
N PHE A 443 24.30 -3.40 -1.65
CA PHE A 443 24.45 -2.76 -2.95
C PHE A 443 25.65 -1.81 -2.95
N ASP A 444 26.39 -1.81 -4.05
CA ASP A 444 27.44 -0.83 -4.34
C ASP A 444 26.80 0.51 -4.73
N ILE A 445 27.09 1.54 -3.94
CA ILE A 445 26.58 2.91 -4.11
C ILE A 445 27.62 3.87 -4.69
N THR A 446 28.80 3.37 -5.10
CA THR A 446 29.92 4.21 -5.56
C THR A 446 29.58 5.07 -6.78
N GLN A 447 28.73 4.57 -7.69
CA GLN A 447 28.27 5.34 -8.86
C GLN A 447 27.48 6.59 -8.48
N LEU A 448 26.70 6.53 -7.40
CA LEU A 448 25.97 7.71 -6.90
C LEU A 448 26.93 8.74 -6.29
N GLN A 449 28.01 8.28 -5.65
CA GLN A 449 29.00 9.16 -5.04
C GLN A 449 29.87 9.87 -6.09
N SER A 450 30.16 9.22 -7.22
CA SER A 450 30.98 9.80 -8.30
C SER A 450 30.25 10.84 -9.16
N ASN A 451 28.92 10.74 -9.28
CA ASN A 451 28.11 11.64 -10.10
C ASN A 451 27.75 12.98 -9.42
N ASN A 452 28.25 13.23 -8.21
CA ASN A 452 28.08 14.49 -7.48
C ASN A 452 28.98 15.64 -7.98
N GLN A 453 29.46 15.60 -9.22
CA GLN A 453 30.15 16.72 -9.84
C GLN A 453 29.16 17.61 -10.61
N PHE A 454 28.27 18.27 -9.87
CA PHE A 454 27.47 19.39 -10.37
C PHE A 454 27.50 20.55 -9.38
#